data_AF-A0A2D7Y5A1-F1
#
_entry.id   AF-A0A2D7Y5A1-F1
#
_cell.length_a   1.000
_cell.length_b   1.000
_cell.length_c   1.000
_cell.angle_alpha   90.00
_cell.angle_beta   90.00
_cell.angle_gamma   90.00
#
_symmetry.space_group_name_H-M   'P 1'
#
loop_
_entity.id
_entity.type
_entity.pdbx_description
1 polymer ?
#
loop_
_entity_poly.entity_id
_entity_poly.type
_entity_poly.pdbx_seq_one_letter_code
_entity_poly.pdbx_strand_id
1 'polypeptide(L)'
;TISSGLGDTPGTWRPRLVAHGGAAAAPYLWAGGFLLGTKFAPRLWKPVLQGAEGDLIGPIREMADPRANLDVAAVAKVAKAVVAIRAHFMPRRAKSFR
;
A
#
# COMPACT_ATOMS: atom_id res chain seq x y z
N THR A 1 0.21 -1.30 -15.50
CA THR A 1 -0.82 -0.73 -14.60
C THR A 1 -0.45 -1.01 -13.15
N ILE A 2 -1.10 -0.40 -12.16
CA ILE A 2 -0.81 -0.68 -10.73
C ILE A 2 -0.93 -2.19 -10.44
N SER A 3 -1.99 -2.82 -10.95
CA SER A 3 -2.27 -4.25 -10.76
C SER A 3 -1.21 -5.16 -11.37
N SER A 4 -0.64 -4.83 -12.55
CA SER A 4 0.41 -5.64 -13.17
C SER A 4 1.74 -5.55 -12.41
N GLY A 5 2.15 -4.36 -11.97
CA GLY A 5 3.38 -4.22 -11.18
C GLY A 5 3.30 -4.92 -9.81
N LEU A 6 2.14 -4.88 -9.17
CA LEU A 6 1.87 -5.57 -7.91
C LEU A 6 1.74 -7.09 -8.06
N GLY A 7 1.31 -7.55 -9.23
CA GLY A 7 1.11 -8.96 -9.55
C GLY A 7 2.37 -9.67 -10.04
N ASP A 8 3.02 -9.08 -11.03
CA ASP A 8 4.07 -9.73 -11.81
C ASP A 8 5.44 -9.52 -11.18
N THR A 9 5.67 -8.35 -10.58
CA THR A 9 6.99 -7.97 -10.02
C THR A 9 6.86 -7.27 -8.65
N PRO A 10 6.30 -7.94 -7.62
CA PRO A 10 6.05 -7.31 -6.32
C PRO A 10 7.33 -6.80 -5.63
N GLY A 11 8.49 -7.45 -5.83
CA GLY A 11 9.76 -7.03 -5.21
C GLY A 11 10.30 -5.69 -5.73
N THR A 12 10.00 -5.35 -6.98
CA THR A 12 10.44 -4.12 -7.63
C THR A 12 9.36 -3.04 -7.63
N TRP A 13 8.13 -3.37 -7.26
CA TRP A 13 7.03 -2.41 -7.21
C TRP A 13 7.33 -1.27 -6.22
N ARG A 14 7.08 -0.04 -6.64
CA ARG A 14 7.13 1.15 -5.78
C ARG A 14 5.89 2.00 -6.02
N PRO A 15 5.34 2.66 -4.98
CA PRO A 15 4.27 3.61 -5.18
C PRO A 15 4.77 4.78 -6.03
N ARG A 16 3.94 5.24 -6.96
CA ARG A 16 4.24 6.45 -7.74
C ARG A 16 3.82 7.67 -6.92
N LEU A 17 4.79 8.26 -6.24
CA LEU A 17 4.60 9.40 -5.32
C LEU A 17 4.98 10.74 -5.96
N VAL A 18 4.86 10.86 -7.28
CA VAL A 18 5.20 12.09 -8.01
C VAL A 18 3.91 12.73 -8.52
N ALA A 19 3.71 14.01 -8.28
CA ALA A 19 2.59 14.76 -8.86
C ALA A 19 2.88 15.00 -10.34
N HIS A 20 1.88 14.90 -11.21
CA HIS A 20 2.01 15.48 -12.55
C HIS A 20 2.24 16.99 -12.40
N GLY A 21 3.36 17.50 -12.90
CA GLY A 21 3.68 18.94 -12.86
C GLY A 21 4.64 19.42 -11.76
N GLY A 22 5.36 18.53 -11.06
CA GLY A 22 6.54 18.93 -10.26
C GLY A 22 6.27 19.49 -8.85
N ALA A 23 5.02 19.53 -8.39
CA ALA A 23 4.71 19.95 -7.02
C ALA A 23 4.90 18.82 -5.99
N ALA A 24 5.45 19.15 -4.82
CA ALA A 24 5.75 18.25 -3.70
C ALA A 24 4.49 17.71 -2.96
N ALA A 25 3.34 17.63 -3.63
CA ALA A 25 2.04 17.34 -3.02
C ALA A 25 1.62 15.85 -3.06
N ALA A 26 2.45 14.97 -3.60
CA ALA A 26 1.98 13.64 -4.02
C ALA A 26 1.86 12.57 -2.92
N PRO A 27 2.70 12.50 -1.87
CA PRO A 27 2.64 11.38 -0.94
C PRO A 27 1.44 11.39 0.02
N TYR A 28 1.15 12.54 0.65
CA TYR A 28 0.01 12.66 1.56
C TYR A 28 -1.33 12.50 0.83
N LEU A 29 -1.42 12.98 -0.43
CA LEU A 29 -2.61 12.78 -1.28
C LEU A 29 -2.76 11.31 -1.66
N TRP A 30 -1.67 10.64 -2.02
CA TRP A 30 -1.69 9.21 -2.29
C TRP A 30 -2.15 8.42 -1.07
N ALA A 31 -1.59 8.72 0.11
CA ALA A 31 -1.95 8.07 1.37
C ALA A 31 -3.41 8.34 1.73
N GLY A 32 -3.86 9.59 1.61
CA GLY A 32 -5.26 9.97 1.82
C GLY A 32 -6.21 9.24 0.88
N GLY A 33 -5.86 9.13 -0.40
CA GLY A 33 -6.63 8.37 -1.39
C GLY A 33 -6.69 6.88 -1.06
N PHE A 34 -5.59 6.28 -0.62
CA PHE A 34 -5.57 4.88 -0.18
C PHE A 34 -6.48 4.65 1.03
N LEU A 35 -6.33 5.46 2.07
CA LEU A 35 -7.11 5.38 3.31
C LEU A 35 -8.60 5.67 3.09
N LEU A 36 -8.94 6.57 2.16
CA LEU A 36 -10.31 6.76 1.73
C LEU A 36 -10.83 5.53 0.99
N GLY A 37 -10.00 4.92 0.14
CA GLY A 37 -10.26 3.67 -0.56
C GLY A 37 -10.73 2.54 0.35
N THR A 38 -10.11 2.38 1.53
CA THR A 38 -10.49 1.32 2.48
C THR A 38 -11.91 1.49 3.03
N LYS A 39 -12.44 2.72 3.05
CA LYS A 39 -13.80 3.01 3.55
C LYS A 39 -14.90 2.49 2.61
N PHE A 40 -14.60 2.24 1.34
CA PHE A 40 -15.58 1.71 0.38
C PHE A 40 -15.87 0.20 0.56
N ALA A 41 -15.03 -0.54 1.29
CA ALA A 41 -15.24 -1.96 1.56
C ALA A 41 -14.94 -2.32 3.03
N PRO A 42 -15.70 -1.77 3.99
CA PRO A 42 -15.33 -1.78 5.42
C PRO A 42 -15.24 -3.20 6.01
N ARG A 43 -16.11 -4.12 5.59
CA ARG A 43 -16.06 -5.52 6.05
C ARG A 43 -14.79 -6.24 5.61
N LEU A 44 -14.35 -5.98 4.38
CA LEU A 44 -13.15 -6.57 3.81
C LEU A 44 -11.88 -6.02 4.46
N TRP A 45 -11.84 -4.71 4.73
CA TRP A 45 -10.66 -4.04 5.30
C TRP A 45 -10.54 -4.15 6.82
N LYS A 46 -11.62 -4.52 7.53
CA LYS A 46 -11.63 -4.59 9.01
C LYS A 46 -10.46 -5.39 9.60
N PRO A 47 -10.11 -6.61 9.12
CA PRO A 47 -9.01 -7.39 9.68
C PRO A 47 -7.65 -6.69 9.54
N VAL A 48 -7.39 -6.10 8.37
CA VAL A 48 -6.15 -5.34 8.08
C VAL A 48 -6.06 -4.11 8.97
N LEU A 49 -7.15 -3.35 9.10
CA LEU A 49 -7.20 -2.13 9.89
C LEU A 49 -7.08 -2.39 11.40
N GLN A 50 -7.50 -3.57 11.86
CA GLN A 50 -7.39 -4.02 13.26
C GLN A 50 -6.07 -4.74 13.57
N GLY A 51 -5.18 -4.90 12.58
CA GLY A 51 -3.85 -5.44 12.78
C GLY A 51 -3.80 -6.98 12.91
N ALA A 52 -4.72 -7.71 12.28
CA ALA A 52 -4.76 -9.18 12.34
C ALA A 52 -3.44 -9.84 11.86
N GLU A 53 -2.69 -9.19 10.98
CA GLU A 53 -1.38 -9.64 10.47
C GLU A 53 -0.25 -8.65 10.83
N GLY A 54 -0.44 -7.90 11.92
CA GLY A 54 0.38 -6.74 12.28
C GLY A 54 -0.10 -5.44 11.62
N ASP A 55 0.56 -4.32 11.93
CA ASP A 55 0.17 -3.01 11.40
C ASP A 55 0.66 -2.81 9.95
N LEU A 56 -0.05 -3.44 9.01
CA LEU A 56 0.21 -3.28 7.58
C LEU A 56 -0.07 -1.87 7.08
N ILE A 57 -0.85 -1.07 7.81
CA ILE A 57 -1.32 0.25 7.39
C ILE A 57 -0.42 1.36 7.95
N GLY A 58 0.34 1.10 9.01
CA GLY A 58 1.26 2.02 9.67
C GLY A 58 2.11 2.83 8.70
N PRO A 59 2.89 2.20 7.79
CA PRO A 59 3.71 2.95 6.83
C PRO A 59 2.91 3.88 5.90
N ILE A 60 1.66 3.54 5.58
CA ILE A 60 0.77 4.36 4.75
C ILE A 60 0.17 5.51 5.57
N ARG A 61 -0.15 5.29 6.85
CA ARG A 61 -0.60 6.34 7.78
C ARG A 61 0.50 7.35 8.06
N GLU A 62 1.74 6.91 8.27
CA GLU A 62 2.91 7.79 8.44
C GLU A 62 3.05 8.71 7.23
N MET A 63 2.88 8.19 6.02
CA MET A 63 2.91 8.97 4.78
C MET A 63 1.77 10.01 4.66
N ALA A 64 0.68 9.85 5.42
CA ALA A 64 -0.42 10.81 5.45
C ALA A 64 -0.10 12.06 6.30
N ASP A 65 0.96 12.05 7.11
CA ASP A 65 1.44 13.25 7.79
C ASP A 65 2.11 14.19 6.77
N PRO A 66 1.62 15.43 6.58
CA PRO A 66 2.24 16.41 5.70
C PRO A 66 3.68 16.75 6.06
N ARG A 67 4.12 16.43 7.29
CA ARG A 67 5.49 16.63 7.79
C ARG A 67 6.40 15.41 7.60
N ALA A 68 5.86 14.28 7.12
CA ALA A 68 6.65 13.06 6.94
C ALA A 68 7.76 13.27 5.90
N ASN A 69 8.99 12.89 6.26
CA ASN A 69 10.09 12.82 5.31
C ASN A 69 10.04 11.48 4.58
N LEU A 70 9.84 11.50 3.26
CA LEU A 70 9.87 10.31 2.42
C LEU A 70 11.21 10.14 1.74
N ASP A 71 12.17 9.67 2.51
CA ASP A 71 13.38 9.12 1.94
C ASP A 71 13.14 7.78 1.22
N VAL A 72 14.18 7.27 0.58
CA VAL A 72 14.13 5.99 -0.15
C VAL A 72 13.73 4.82 0.76
N ALA A 73 14.11 4.86 2.04
CA ALA A 73 13.80 3.80 2.99
C ALA A 73 12.30 3.82 3.37
N ALA A 74 11.72 5.00 3.59
CA ALA A 74 10.29 5.19 3.81
C ALA A 74 9.48 4.70 2.61
N VAL A 75 9.88 5.05 1.39
CA VAL A 75 9.24 4.55 0.16
C VAL A 75 9.31 3.01 0.07
N ALA A 76 10.43 2.41 0.46
CA ALA A 76 10.57 0.95 0.50
C ALA A 76 9.66 0.30 1.56
N LYS A 77 9.48 0.93 2.74
CA LYS A 77 8.52 0.46 3.76
C LYS A 77 7.08 0.49 3.25
N VAL A 78 6.67 1.59 2.60
CA VAL A 78 5.35 1.70 1.98
C VAL A 78 5.17 0.64 0.89
N ALA A 79 6.19 0.40 0.06
CA ALA A 79 6.16 -0.64 -0.95
C ALA A 79 5.92 -2.04 -0.36
N LYS A 80 6.67 -2.40 0.69
CA LYS A 80 6.49 -3.67 1.42
C LYS A 80 5.08 -3.80 2.01
N ALA A 81 4.58 -2.73 2.62
CA ALA A 81 3.23 -2.70 3.19
C ALA A 81 2.16 -2.98 2.11
N VAL A 82 2.22 -2.31 0.96
CA VAL A 82 1.23 -2.50 -0.11
C VAL A 82 1.30 -3.91 -0.70
N VAL A 83 2.50 -4.48 -0.84
CA VAL A 83 2.67 -5.88 -1.26
C VAL A 83 2.07 -6.85 -0.24
N ALA A 84 2.27 -6.63 1.05
CA ALA A 84 1.70 -7.45 2.11
C ALA A 84 0.16 -7.36 2.13
N ILE A 85 -0.40 -6.16 2.02
CA ILE A 85 -1.84 -5.93 1.92
C ILE A 85 -2.42 -6.66 0.71
N ARG A 86 -1.74 -6.61 -0.44
CA ARG A 86 -2.15 -7.38 -1.61
C ARG A 86 -2.15 -8.88 -1.34
N ALA A 87 -1.11 -9.40 -0.69
CA ALA A 87 -1.01 -10.81 -0.34
C ALA A 87 -2.14 -11.27 0.59
N HIS A 88 -2.56 -10.41 1.54
CA HIS A 88 -3.72 -10.66 2.41
C HIS A 88 -5.02 -10.85 1.61
N PHE A 89 -5.26 -10.02 0.59
CA PHE A 89 -6.49 -10.08 -0.21
C PHE A 89 -6.45 -11.05 -1.40
N MET A 90 -5.28 -11.53 -1.80
CA MET A 90 -5.18 -12.51 -2.86
C MET A 90 -5.57 -13.90 -2.34
N PRO A 91 -6.39 -14.66 -3.09
CA PRO A 91 -6.62 -16.06 -2.76
C PRO A 91 -5.28 -16.77 -2.69
N ARG A 92 -4.98 -17.43 -1.57
CA ARG A 92 -3.88 -18.39 -1.52
C ARG A 92 -4.18 -19.41 -2.62
N ARG A 93 -3.38 -19.42 -3.69
CA ARG A 93 -3.44 -20.50 -4.68
C ARG A 93 -3.32 -21.78 -3.87
N ALA A 94 -4.39 -22.58 -3.84
CA ALA A 94 -4.27 -23.95 -3.39
C ALA A 94 -3.12 -24.55 -4.19
N LYS A 95 -2.10 -25.08 -3.51
CA LYS A 95 -1.11 -25.91 -4.19
C LYS A 95 -1.95 -26.98 -4.88
N SER A 96 -1.99 -26.98 -6.22
CA SER A 96 -2.54 -28.12 -6.92
C SER A 96 -1.66 -29.29 -6.50
N PHE A 97 -2.20 -30.19 -5.68
CA PHE A 97 -1.60 -31.50 -5.53
C PHE A 97 -1.64 -32.11 -6.93
N ARG A 98 -0.45 -32.27 -7.51
CA ARG A 98 -0.24 -32.96 -8.77
C ARG A 98 0.34 -34.32 -8.43
#